data_AF-A0A011V5U3-F1
#
_entry.id   AF-A0A011V5U3-F1
#
_cell.length_a   1.000
_cell.length_b   1.000
_cell.length_c   1.000
_cell.angle_alpha   90.00
_cell.angle_beta   90.00
_cell.angle_gamma   90.00
#
_symmetry.space_group_name_H-M   'P 1'
#
loop_
_entity.id
_entity.type
_entity.pdbx_description
1 polymer ?
#
loop_
_entity_poly.entity_id
_entity_poly.type
_entity_poly.pdbx_seq_one_letter_code
_entity_poly.pdbx_strand_id
1 'polypeptide(L)'
;MNIDIIKLPCTMIDIGDSDESFKLFFDRFDEGQTEHSIQNNGLSGIFKAEYKCRGMNCCFDIDLTIGNLYYFNYDLDTAWDIHFGRNAKAVLRNYGDICRSELVFTFDESGRCTVRGKFKNSECGFKNGISFEMEIDRSQITDQTVAMTRFFDKLAEIQGNRNFN
;
A
#
# COMPACT_ATOMS: atom_id res chain seq x y z
N MET A 1 -25.05 21.13 -4.99
CA MET A 1 -24.70 19.70 -5.14
C MET A 1 -23.57 19.43 -4.18
N ASN A 2 -23.82 18.69 -3.09
CA ASN A 2 -22.74 18.13 -2.29
C ASN A 2 -22.17 16.98 -3.12
N ILE A 3 -20.95 17.14 -3.61
CA ILE A 3 -20.18 16.02 -4.12
C ILE A 3 -19.70 15.32 -2.85
N ASP A 4 -20.37 14.24 -2.46
CA ASP A 4 -19.89 13.38 -1.37
C ASP A 4 -18.52 12.84 -1.80
N ILE A 5 -17.47 13.48 -1.29
CA ILE A 5 -16.09 13.03 -1.50
C ILE A 5 -16.01 11.64 -0.87
N ILE A 6 -15.92 10.61 -1.71
CA ILE A 6 -15.69 9.23 -1.29
C ILE A 6 -14.35 9.20 -0.58
N LYS A 7 -14.39 9.30 0.75
CA LYS A 7 -13.22 9.14 1.59
C LYS A 7 -13.02 7.65 1.83
N LEU A 8 -11.99 7.10 1.19
CA LEU A 8 -11.39 5.80 1.52
C LEU A 8 -10.05 5.95 2.27
N PRO A 9 -9.84 6.89 3.23
CA PRO A 9 -8.58 6.94 3.96
C PRO A 9 -8.47 5.68 4.81
N CYS A 10 -7.70 4.73 4.30
CA CYS A 10 -7.43 3.46 4.96
C CYS A 10 -5.92 3.32 5.03
N THR A 11 -5.40 3.16 6.23
CA THR A 11 -4.04 2.70 6.44
C THR A 11 -3.99 1.23 6.05
N MET A 12 -3.26 0.92 4.98
CA MET A 12 -3.17 -0.44 4.42
C MET A 12 -1.95 -1.17 4.93
N ILE A 13 -0.88 -0.43 5.22
CA ILE A 13 0.33 -0.93 5.87
C ILE A 13 0.61 -0.02 7.05
N ASP A 14 0.71 -0.57 8.24
CA ASP A 14 1.16 0.11 9.47
C ASP A 14 2.12 -0.82 10.20
N ILE A 15 3.42 -0.63 9.99
CA ILE A 15 4.47 -1.48 10.55
C ILE A 15 5.45 -0.64 11.36
N GLY A 16 5.98 -1.24 12.43
CA GLY A 16 6.97 -0.62 13.29
C GLY A 16 6.59 -0.54 14.76
N ASP A 17 7.40 0.20 15.50
CA ASP A 17 7.34 0.37 16.95
C ASP A 17 7.50 1.85 17.36
N SER A 18 7.93 2.09 18.61
CA SER A 18 8.10 3.45 19.14
C SER A 18 9.24 4.24 18.48
N ASP A 19 10.25 3.57 17.93
CA ASP A 19 11.48 4.20 17.41
C ASP A 19 11.50 4.28 15.88
N GLU A 20 10.89 3.31 15.20
CA GLU A 20 10.84 3.26 13.74
C GLU A 20 9.47 2.77 13.24
N SER A 21 8.86 3.49 12.31
CA SER A 21 7.57 3.12 11.73
C SER A 21 7.47 3.46 10.25
N PHE A 22 6.82 2.59 9.48
CA PHE A 22 6.41 2.82 8.10
C PHE A 22 4.90 2.65 7.96
N LYS A 23 4.26 3.60 7.28
CA LYS A 23 2.84 3.55 6.94
C LYS A 23 2.63 3.74 5.45
N LEU A 24 1.71 2.97 4.88
CA LEU A 24 1.16 3.18 3.55
C LEU A 24 -0.35 3.37 3.66
N PHE A 25 -0.87 4.45 3.11
CA PHE A 25 -2.29 4.73 3.12
C PHE A 25 -2.77 5.24 1.76
N PHE A 26 -4.03 4.93 1.48
CA PHE A 26 -4.75 5.51 0.36
C PHE A 26 -5.17 6.93 0.75
N ASP A 27 -4.76 7.94 -0.03
CA ASP A 27 -5.09 9.33 0.24
C ASP A 27 -6.43 9.69 -0.41
N ARG A 28 -6.52 9.53 -1.74
CA ARG A 28 -7.67 9.90 -2.56
C ARG A 28 -7.61 9.29 -3.95
N PHE A 29 -8.72 9.28 -4.68
CA PHE A 29 -8.73 9.02 -6.12
C PHE A 29 -8.08 10.16 -6.90
N ASP A 30 -7.62 9.87 -8.12
CA ASP A 30 -7.08 10.91 -9.02
C ASP A 30 -8.14 11.95 -9.40
N GLU A 31 -7.70 13.19 -9.64
CA GLU A 31 -8.60 14.25 -10.10
C GLU A 31 -9.23 13.88 -11.45
N GLY A 32 -10.55 14.09 -11.57
CA GLY A 32 -11.30 13.77 -12.78
C GLY A 32 -11.82 12.33 -12.86
N GLN A 33 -11.50 11.48 -11.87
CA GLN A 33 -12.21 10.21 -11.69
C GLN A 33 -13.68 10.52 -11.34
N THR A 34 -14.59 10.12 -12.23
CA THR A 34 -16.02 10.17 -11.98
C THR A 34 -16.46 8.87 -11.32
N GLU A 35 -17.59 8.94 -10.62
CA GLU A 35 -18.33 7.78 -10.13
C GLU A 35 -18.49 6.67 -11.20
N HIS A 36 -18.79 7.06 -12.43
CA HIS A 36 -18.89 6.14 -13.57
C HIS A 36 -17.55 5.48 -13.94
N SER A 37 -16.42 6.18 -13.82
CA SER A 37 -15.09 5.60 -14.06
C SER A 37 -14.65 4.64 -12.96
N ILE A 38 -15.07 4.91 -11.71
CA ILE A 38 -14.84 4.05 -10.55
C ILE A 38 -15.57 2.70 -10.72
N GLN A 39 -16.79 2.72 -11.25
CA GLN A 39 -17.60 1.52 -11.50
C GLN A 39 -17.09 0.65 -12.66
N ASN A 40 -16.41 1.21 -13.65
CA ASN A 40 -15.98 0.50 -14.87
C ASN A 40 -14.51 0.03 -14.86
N ASN A 41 -13.92 -0.17 -13.67
CA ASN A 41 -12.56 -0.71 -13.47
C ASN A 41 -11.40 0.19 -13.98
N GLY A 42 -11.65 1.46 -14.30
CA GLY A 42 -10.63 2.44 -14.73
C GLY A 42 -9.93 3.15 -13.56
N LEU A 43 -9.65 2.43 -12.48
CA LEU A 43 -9.35 3.01 -11.17
C LEU A 43 -7.86 3.34 -10.96
N SER A 44 -7.58 4.63 -10.80
CA SER A 44 -6.29 5.16 -10.36
C SER A 44 -6.47 6.03 -9.11
N GLY A 45 -5.46 6.06 -8.25
CA GLY A 45 -5.54 6.78 -6.99
C GLY A 45 -4.16 7.10 -6.43
N ILE A 46 -4.15 8.07 -5.52
CA ILE A 46 -2.95 8.62 -4.90
C ILE A 46 -2.70 7.90 -3.59
N PHE A 47 -1.50 7.37 -3.46
CA PHE A 47 -1.01 6.70 -2.27
C PHE A 47 0.05 7.56 -1.60
N LYS A 48 0.09 7.50 -0.27
CA LYS A 48 1.11 8.19 0.53
C LYS A 48 1.83 7.19 1.41
N ALA A 49 3.13 7.40 1.54
CA ALA A 49 3.91 6.74 2.57
C ALA A 49 4.43 7.75 3.59
N GLU A 50 4.40 7.30 4.84
CA GLU A 50 5.06 7.94 5.96
C GLU A 50 6.13 7.01 6.50
N TYR A 51 7.34 7.54 6.68
CA TYR A 51 8.42 6.84 7.38
C TYR A 51 8.98 7.72 8.48
N LYS A 52 9.06 7.14 9.67
CA LYS A 52 9.56 7.79 10.88
C LYS A 52 10.67 6.94 11.47
N CYS A 53 11.78 7.58 11.79
CA CYS A 53 12.91 7.02 12.53
C CYS A 53 13.47 8.13 13.45
N ARG A 54 14.32 7.79 14.43
CA ARG A 54 14.94 8.80 15.31
C ARG A 54 15.61 9.91 14.51
N GLY A 55 15.04 11.12 14.62
CA GLY A 55 15.54 12.32 13.93
C GLY A 55 15.07 12.49 12.48
N MET A 56 14.21 11.62 11.96
CA MET A 56 13.66 11.71 10.60
C MET A 56 12.16 11.42 10.57
N ASN A 57 11.39 12.33 9.97
CA ASN A 57 9.99 12.12 9.65
C ASN A 57 9.76 12.55 8.20
N CYS A 58 9.44 11.59 7.34
CA CYS A 58 9.28 11.80 5.91
C CYS A 58 7.88 11.36 5.48
N CYS A 59 7.22 12.20 4.71
CA CYS A 59 5.96 11.90 4.03
C CYS A 59 6.16 12.18 2.54
N PHE A 60 5.76 11.28 1.67
CA PHE A 60 5.85 11.46 0.22
C PHE A 60 4.75 10.68 -0.50
N ASP A 61 4.35 11.22 -1.64
CA ASP A 61 3.42 10.56 -2.55
C ASP A 61 4.14 9.41 -3.27
N ILE A 62 3.44 8.29 -3.41
CA ILE A 62 3.91 7.13 -4.16
C ILE A 62 3.02 6.99 -5.38
N ASP A 63 3.66 7.01 -6.55
CA ASP A 63 3.04 6.59 -7.79
C ASP A 63 2.77 5.09 -7.72
N LEU A 64 1.55 4.69 -7.36
CA LEU A 64 1.11 3.31 -7.21
C LEU A 64 -0.31 3.18 -7.75
N THR A 65 -0.63 2.10 -8.45
CA THR A 65 -2.02 1.85 -8.89
C THR A 65 -2.76 0.93 -7.92
N ILE A 66 -4.09 1.02 -7.89
CA ILE A 66 -4.94 0.07 -7.15
C ILE A 66 -4.69 -1.37 -7.63
N GLY A 67 -4.40 -1.56 -8.93
CA GLY A 67 -4.00 -2.86 -9.48
C GLY A 67 -2.70 -3.40 -8.88
N ASN A 68 -1.67 -2.54 -8.71
CA ASN A 68 -0.43 -2.94 -8.04
C ASN A 68 -0.68 -3.41 -6.61
N LEU A 69 -1.53 -2.67 -5.88
CA LEU A 69 -1.92 -3.04 -4.53
C LEU A 69 -2.68 -4.37 -4.50
N TYR A 70 -3.57 -4.63 -5.46
CA TYR A 70 -4.34 -5.87 -5.53
C TYR A 70 -3.43 -7.10 -5.69
N TYR A 71 -2.49 -7.06 -6.63
CA TYR A 71 -1.54 -8.15 -6.82
C TYR A 71 -0.64 -8.33 -5.61
N PHE A 72 -0.19 -7.23 -4.97
CA PHE A 72 0.56 -7.32 -3.74
C PHE A 72 -0.24 -7.98 -2.60
N ASN A 73 -1.50 -7.61 -2.42
CA ASN A 73 -2.36 -8.22 -1.39
C ASN A 73 -2.52 -9.73 -1.63
N TYR A 74 -2.75 -10.14 -2.87
CA TYR A 74 -2.82 -11.55 -3.26
C TYR A 74 -1.51 -12.30 -2.98
N ASP A 75 -0.36 -11.70 -3.34
CA ASP A 75 0.96 -12.27 -3.06
C ASP A 75 1.24 -12.35 -1.57
N LEU A 76 0.83 -11.35 -0.78
CA LEU A 76 1.02 -11.33 0.67
C LEU A 76 0.19 -12.40 1.36
N ASP A 77 -1.09 -12.52 0.99
CA ASP A 77 -1.99 -13.55 1.50
C ASP A 77 -1.49 -14.95 1.13
N THR A 78 -1.05 -15.15 -0.12
CA THR A 78 -0.47 -16.43 -0.57
C THR A 78 0.83 -16.77 0.16
N ALA A 79 1.72 -15.78 0.33
CA ALA A 79 2.99 -15.96 1.05
C ALA A 79 2.75 -16.31 2.52
N TRP A 80 1.74 -15.70 3.15
CA TRP A 80 1.40 -15.87 4.55
C TRP A 80 0.61 -17.16 4.83
N ASP A 81 -0.38 -17.51 4.00
CA ASP A 81 -1.31 -18.61 4.27
C ASP A 81 -0.83 -19.95 3.65
N ILE A 82 -0.36 -19.90 2.40
CA ILE A 82 -0.05 -21.12 1.62
C ILE A 82 1.44 -21.48 1.70
N HIS A 83 2.32 -20.48 1.76
CA HIS A 83 3.78 -20.67 1.72
C HIS A 83 4.48 -20.36 3.04
N PHE A 84 3.72 -20.30 4.14
CA PHE A 84 4.28 -20.11 5.46
C PHE A 84 5.40 -21.12 5.75
N GLY A 85 6.57 -20.60 6.14
CA GLY A 85 7.76 -21.42 6.42
C GLY A 85 8.47 -22.00 5.18
N ARG A 86 8.22 -21.48 3.97
CA ARG A 86 8.83 -21.97 2.71
C ARG A 86 9.65 -20.93 1.95
N ASN A 87 10.23 -19.93 2.63
CA ASN A 87 10.95 -18.82 2.00
C ASN A 87 10.11 -18.12 0.92
N ALA A 88 9.13 -17.32 1.35
CA ALA A 88 8.19 -16.64 0.46
C ALA A 88 8.48 -15.14 0.37
N LYS A 89 7.96 -14.49 -0.67
CA LYS A 89 8.03 -13.03 -0.81
C LYS A 89 6.76 -12.45 -1.41
N ALA A 90 6.37 -11.27 -0.94
CA ALA A 90 5.35 -10.44 -1.56
C ALA A 90 5.95 -9.08 -1.91
N VAL A 91 5.63 -8.57 -3.09
CA VAL A 91 6.33 -7.41 -3.65
C VAL A 91 5.35 -6.39 -4.22
N LEU A 92 5.31 -5.21 -3.59
CA LEU A 92 4.62 -4.04 -4.12
C LEU A 92 5.61 -3.21 -4.93
N ARG A 93 5.30 -2.97 -6.20
CA ARG A 93 6.12 -2.15 -7.11
C ARG A 93 5.22 -1.23 -7.91
N ASN A 94 5.74 -0.05 -8.24
CA ASN A 94 5.16 0.77 -9.29
C ASN A 94 5.72 0.44 -10.67
N TYR A 95 4.97 0.77 -11.71
CA TYR A 95 5.40 0.60 -13.10
C TYR A 95 6.01 1.90 -13.63
N GLY A 96 7.32 1.90 -13.90
CA GLY A 96 8.03 3.03 -14.50
C GLY A 96 9.54 2.77 -14.54
N ASP A 97 10.23 3.25 -15.57
CA ASP A 97 11.65 2.90 -15.79
C ASP A 97 12.64 3.79 -15.01
N ILE A 98 12.22 4.97 -14.55
CA ILE A 98 13.16 5.99 -14.07
C ILE A 98 13.09 6.18 -12.52
N CYS A 99 11.94 5.88 -11.88
CA CYS A 99 11.73 6.05 -10.44
C CYS A 99 10.97 4.88 -9.80
N ARG A 100 11.59 3.68 -9.77
CA ARG A 100 10.98 2.50 -9.15
C ARG A 100 10.96 2.61 -7.63
N SER A 101 9.76 2.67 -7.08
CA SER A 101 9.44 2.47 -5.67
C SER A 101 9.07 1.00 -5.45
N GLU A 102 9.57 0.42 -4.36
CA GLU A 102 9.39 -1.00 -4.04
C GLU A 102 9.18 -1.19 -2.54
N LEU A 103 8.27 -2.08 -2.17
CA LEU A 103 8.12 -2.62 -0.84
C LEU A 103 8.12 -4.15 -0.93
N VAL A 104 9.02 -4.81 -0.21
CA VAL A 104 9.20 -6.26 -0.23
C VAL A 104 9.01 -6.83 1.16
N PHE A 105 8.07 -7.76 1.29
CA PHE A 105 7.92 -8.60 2.48
C PHE A 105 8.62 -9.92 2.18
N THR A 106 9.60 -10.30 3.00
CA THR A 106 10.33 -11.56 2.88
C THR A 106 10.08 -12.40 4.11
N PHE A 107 9.59 -13.62 3.93
CA PHE A 107 9.31 -14.57 5.00
C PHE A 107 10.35 -15.66 5.00
N ASP A 108 11.00 -15.93 6.14
CA ASP A 108 11.93 -17.05 6.27
C ASP A 108 11.22 -18.36 6.67
N GLU A 109 11.98 -19.46 6.70
CA GLU A 109 11.48 -20.79 7.12
C GLU A 109 10.97 -20.81 8.57
N SER A 110 11.49 -19.91 9.40
CA SER A 110 11.05 -19.74 10.78
C SER A 110 9.83 -18.81 10.90
N GLY A 111 9.25 -18.36 9.78
CA GLY A 111 8.10 -17.48 9.73
C GLY A 111 8.38 -16.07 10.28
N ARG A 112 9.64 -15.63 10.33
CA ARG A 112 9.98 -14.22 10.55
C ARG A 112 9.78 -13.46 9.26
N CYS A 113 9.31 -12.23 9.38
CA CYS A 113 9.12 -11.36 8.23
C CYS A 113 10.08 -10.16 8.32
N THR A 114 10.79 -9.91 7.23
CA THR A 114 11.58 -8.70 7.02
C THR A 114 10.92 -7.88 5.92
N VAL A 115 10.62 -6.62 6.21
CA VAL A 115 10.09 -5.65 5.24
C VAL A 115 11.19 -4.72 4.78
N ARG A 116 11.40 -4.64 3.47
CA ARG A 116 12.34 -3.71 2.84
C ARG A 116 11.56 -2.72 1.99
N GLY A 117 11.70 -1.43 2.28
CA GLY A 117 11.12 -0.38 1.48
C GLY A 117 12.19 0.45 0.79
N LYS A 118 11.96 0.79 -0.48
CA LYS A 118 12.78 1.71 -1.25
C LYS A 118 11.86 2.63 -2.04
N PHE A 119 11.76 3.88 -1.62
CA PHE A 119 10.84 4.83 -2.23
C PHE A 119 11.58 6.09 -2.69
N LYS A 120 11.15 6.61 -3.85
CA LYS A 120 11.66 7.86 -4.43
C LYS A 120 10.48 8.80 -4.66
N ASN A 121 10.67 10.09 -4.36
CA ASN A 121 9.66 11.10 -4.65
C ASN A 121 9.55 11.33 -6.18
N SER A 122 8.34 11.56 -6.67
CA SER A 122 7.96 11.73 -8.09
C SER A 122 8.20 13.14 -8.64
N GLU A 123 8.44 14.17 -7.82
CA GLU A 123 8.72 15.52 -8.34
C GLU A 123 10.08 15.60 -9.04
N CYS A 124 10.04 15.93 -10.34
CA CYS A 124 11.19 16.13 -11.22
C CYS A 124 12.21 17.14 -10.67
N GLY A 125 13.22 16.69 -9.91
CA GLY A 125 14.37 17.55 -9.62
C GLY A 125 15.29 17.23 -8.45
N PHE A 126 14.94 16.44 -7.42
CA PHE A 126 15.83 16.34 -6.23
C PHE A 126 15.91 14.99 -5.47
N LYS A 127 17.17 14.60 -5.24
CA LYS A 127 17.92 13.91 -4.15
C LYS A 127 17.28 13.13 -2.98
N ASN A 128 15.98 13.14 -2.71
CA ASN A 128 15.42 12.53 -1.49
C ASN A 128 14.63 11.25 -1.79
N GLY A 129 15.07 10.14 -1.19
CA GLY A 129 14.37 8.87 -1.17
C GLY A 129 14.63 8.19 0.18
N ILE A 130 13.75 7.27 0.56
CA ILE A 130 13.94 6.46 1.75
C ILE A 130 14.31 5.04 1.35
N SER A 131 15.22 4.45 2.10
CA SER A 131 15.45 3.01 2.09
C SER A 131 15.45 2.55 3.53
N PHE A 132 14.67 1.53 3.84
CA PHE A 132 14.58 0.97 5.18
C PHE A 132 14.48 -0.54 5.12
N GLU A 133 14.81 -1.18 6.25
CA GLU A 133 14.65 -2.60 6.49
C GLU A 133 14.17 -2.76 7.93
N MET A 134 13.02 -3.42 8.12
CA MET A 134 12.39 -3.60 9.41
C MET A 134 12.02 -5.07 9.60
N GLU A 135 12.31 -5.64 10.77
CA GLU A 135 11.72 -6.91 11.18
C GLU A 135 10.33 -6.65 11.77
N ILE A 136 9.35 -7.44 11.36
CA ILE A 136 7.97 -7.28 11.81
C ILE A 136 7.43 -8.57 12.40
N ASP A 137 6.59 -8.42 13.42
CA ASP A 137 5.92 -9.54 14.07
C ASP A 137 4.82 -10.12 13.18
N ARG A 138 4.56 -11.42 13.33
CA ARG A 138 3.52 -12.16 12.61
C ARG A 138 2.11 -11.56 12.77
N SER A 139 1.81 -11.02 13.96
CA SER A 139 0.54 -10.32 14.23
C SER A 139 0.34 -9.12 13.31
N GLN A 140 1.41 -8.36 13.02
CA GLN A 140 1.35 -7.21 12.12
C GLN A 140 1.04 -7.62 10.68
N ILE A 141 1.42 -8.83 10.24
CA ILE A 141 1.07 -9.35 8.90
C ILE A 141 -0.44 -9.56 8.78
N THR A 142 -1.03 -10.21 9.79
CA THR A 142 -2.48 -10.46 9.81
C THR A 142 -3.26 -9.14 9.78
N ASP A 143 -2.80 -8.14 10.53
CA ASP A 143 -3.40 -6.81 10.54
C ASP A 143 -3.36 -6.14 9.16
N GLN A 144 -2.24 -6.26 8.43
CA GLN A 144 -2.12 -5.70 7.08
C GLN A 144 -3.04 -6.40 6.08
N THR A 145 -3.11 -7.73 6.11
CA THR A 145 -4.02 -8.48 5.23
C THR A 145 -5.48 -8.11 5.50
N VAL A 146 -5.87 -7.97 6.77
CA VAL A 146 -7.23 -7.52 7.14
C VAL A 146 -7.50 -6.10 6.66
N ALA A 147 -6.54 -5.18 6.80
CA ALA A 147 -6.68 -3.80 6.36
C ALA A 147 -6.86 -3.71 4.84
N MET A 148 -6.05 -4.44 4.06
CA MET A 148 -6.16 -4.49 2.60
C MET A 148 -7.46 -5.14 2.14
N THR A 149 -7.89 -6.25 2.76
CA THR A 149 -9.19 -6.87 2.44
C THR A 149 -10.34 -5.89 2.69
N ARG A 150 -10.35 -5.18 3.82
CA ARG A 150 -11.37 -4.15 4.09
C ARG A 150 -11.37 -3.03 3.06
N PHE A 151 -10.19 -2.62 2.59
CA PHE A 151 -10.07 -1.64 1.53
C PHE A 151 -10.73 -2.13 0.23
N PHE A 152 -10.43 -3.36 -0.20
CA PHE A 152 -11.01 -3.93 -1.41
C PHE A 152 -12.51 -4.23 -1.28
N ASP A 153 -12.98 -4.69 -0.12
CA ASP A 153 -14.41 -4.88 0.15
C ASP A 153 -15.16 -3.56 0.05
N LYS A 154 -14.59 -2.49 0.61
CA LYS A 154 -15.21 -1.16 0.52
C LYS A 154 -15.20 -0.62 -0.90
N LEU A 155 -14.13 -0.87 -1.65
CA LEU A 155 -14.07 -0.52 -3.07
C LEU A 155 -15.15 -1.26 -3.87
N ALA A 156 -15.34 -2.56 -3.65
CA ALA A 156 -16.38 -3.36 -4.28
C ALA A 156 -17.79 -2.89 -3.88
N GLU A 157 -18.00 -2.51 -2.62
CA GLU A 157 -19.26 -1.93 -2.15
C GLU A 157 -19.60 -0.64 -2.91
N ILE A 158 -18.62 0.26 -3.09
CA ILE A 158 -18.80 1.50 -3.86
C ILE A 158 -19.15 1.19 -5.32
N GLN A 159 -18.46 0.22 -5.93
CA GLN A 159 -18.72 -0.18 -7.31
C GLN A 159 -20.10 -0.84 -7.51
N GLY A 160 -20.63 -1.52 -6.48
CA GLY A 160 -21.94 -2.19 -6.53
C GLY A 160 -23.14 -1.35 -6.06
N ASN A 161 -22.90 -0.17 -5.49
CA ASN A 161 -23.95 0.62 -4.86
C ASN A 161 -24.72 1.49 -5.87
N ARG A 162 -26.03 1.26 -5.97
CA ARG A 162 -26.93 1.95 -6.91
C ARG A 162 -27.23 3.42 -6.57
N ASN A 163 -26.87 3.87 -5.36
CA ASN A 163 -26.94 5.29 -4.99
C ASN A 163 -25.75 6.08 -5.54
N PHE A 164 -24.75 5.38 -6.10
CA PHE A 164 -23.69 6.00 -6.87
C PHE A 164 -24.05 6.10 -8.37
N ASN A 165 -25.28 6.53 -8.69
CA ASN A 165 -25.80 6.68 -10.07
C ASN A 165 -26.16 8.14 -10.38
#